data_AF-A0A972I5S2-F1
#
_entry.id   AF-A0A972I5S2-F1
#
_cell.length_a   1.000
_cell.length_b   1.000
_cell.length_c   1.000
_cell.angle_alpha   90.00
_cell.angle_beta   90.00
_cell.angle_gamma   90.00
#
_symmetry.space_group_name_H-M   'P 1'
#
loop_
_entity.id
_entity.type
_entity.pdbx_description
1 polymer ?
#
loop_
_entity_poly.entity_id
_entity_poly.type
_entity_poly.pdbx_seq_one_letter_code
_entity_poly.pdbx_strand_id
1 'polypeptide(L)'
;MKLELGNFYVKDIFFGDNTSYSNGIQTINKEEALKVVMEDEHITEAELHIVKPGDRVRLVPVKEAIEPRVRVGGGPLFPGVTGDLMQAGNGRTHAL
;
A
#
# COMPACT_ATOMS: atom_id res chain seq x y z
N MET A 1 20.75 17.04 3.00
CA MET A 1 19.50 16.26 3.05
C MET A 1 19.85 14.80 3.25
N LYS A 2 19.30 14.13 4.26
CA LYS A 2 19.53 12.70 4.50
C LYS A 2 18.18 12.00 4.56
N LEU A 3 17.97 11.06 3.64
CA LEU A 3 16.83 10.16 3.63
C LEU A 3 17.27 8.80 4.13
N GLU A 4 16.51 8.22 5.04
CA GLU A 4 16.64 6.84 5.49
C GLU A 4 15.47 6.02 4.96
N LEU A 5 15.78 4.85 4.38
CA LEU A 5 14.78 3.87 3.93
C LEU A 5 14.80 2.67 4.88
N GLY A 6 13.67 2.40 5.54
CA GLY A 6 13.45 1.17 6.28
C GLY A 6 12.66 0.19 5.41
N ASN A 7 13.32 -0.86 4.92
CA ASN A 7 12.68 -1.85 4.05
C ASN A 7 12.11 -3.02 4.88
N PHE A 8 10.86 -3.38 4.61
CA PHE A 8 10.11 -4.44 5.27
C PHE A 8 9.70 -5.51 4.25
N TYR A 9 10.63 -6.40 3.92
CA TYR A 9 10.43 -7.38 2.86
C TYR A 9 9.21 -8.30 3.07
N VAL A 10 8.19 -8.11 2.23
CA VAL A 10 7.03 -9.01 2.15
C VAL A 10 7.41 -10.27 1.36
N LYS A 11 7.30 -11.44 2.01
CA LYS A 11 7.52 -12.76 1.42
C LYS A 11 6.21 -13.40 0.97
N ASP A 12 5.13 -13.14 1.69
CA ASP A 12 3.81 -13.64 1.35
C ASP A 12 2.72 -12.72 1.90
N ILE A 13 1.53 -12.80 1.29
CA ILE A 13 0.38 -11.95 1.58
C ILE A 13 -0.91 -12.78 1.61
N PHE A 14 -1.75 -12.50 2.60
CA PHE A 14 -3.03 -13.20 2.81
C PHE A 14 -4.10 -12.24 3.30
N PHE A 15 -5.37 -12.61 3.10
CA PHE A 15 -6.47 -12.03 3.85
C PHE A 15 -6.58 -12.69 5.23
N GLY A 16 -6.97 -11.92 6.23
CA GLY A 16 -7.26 -12.41 7.58
C GLY A 16 -8.07 -11.39 8.38
N ASP A 17 -8.32 -11.70 9.65
CA ASP A 17 -9.22 -10.90 10.49
C ASP A 17 -8.65 -9.54 10.90
N ASN A 18 -7.33 -9.37 10.88
CA ASN A 18 -6.67 -8.13 11.30
C ASN A 18 -5.51 -7.79 10.37
N THR A 19 -5.37 -6.51 10.03
CA THR A 19 -4.23 -6.02 9.26
C THR A 19 -2.96 -6.07 10.09
N SER A 20 -1.94 -6.79 9.63
CA SER A 20 -0.68 -6.95 10.36
C SER A 20 0.50 -7.32 9.46
N TYR A 21 1.71 -7.10 9.96
CA TYR A 21 2.94 -7.58 9.34
C TYR A 21 3.81 -8.26 10.39
N SER A 22 4.19 -9.52 10.14
CA SER A 22 5.07 -10.27 11.03
C SER A 22 5.92 -11.27 10.25
N ASN A 23 7.24 -11.27 10.50
CA ASN A 23 8.19 -12.21 9.91
C ASN A 23 8.13 -12.31 8.35
N GLY A 24 7.79 -11.22 7.67
CA GLY A 24 7.67 -11.18 6.21
C GLY A 24 6.30 -11.63 5.69
N ILE A 25 5.32 -11.90 6.55
CA ILE A 25 3.95 -12.20 6.17
C ILE A 25 3.10 -10.95 6.38
N GLN A 26 2.47 -10.46 5.32
CA GLN A 26 1.49 -9.39 5.36
C GLN A 26 0.08 -9.98 5.41
N THR A 27 -0.64 -9.70 6.49
CA THR A 27 -2.07 -10.04 6.60
C THR A 27 -2.87 -8.76 6.37
N ILE A 28 -3.85 -8.81 5.48
CA ILE A 28 -4.75 -7.70 5.19
C ILE A 28 -6.14 -8.06 5.68
N ASN A 29 -6.75 -7.21 6.49
CA ASN A 29 -8.20 -7.28 6.66
C ASN A 29 -8.86 -6.70 5.39
N LYS A 30 -9.58 -7.58 4.67
CA LYS A 30 -10.21 -7.22 3.39
C LYS A 30 -11.30 -6.16 3.56
N GLU A 31 -12.10 -6.27 4.62
CA GLU A 31 -13.21 -5.35 4.90
C GLU A 31 -12.70 -3.96 5.27
N GLU A 32 -11.67 -3.88 6.11
CA GLU A 32 -11.01 -2.62 6.46
C GLU A 32 -10.41 -1.94 5.21
N ALA A 33 -9.71 -2.70 4.38
CA ALA A 33 -9.11 -2.17 3.16
C ALA A 33 -10.16 -1.68 2.15
N LEU A 34 -11.23 -2.46 1.93
CA LEU A 34 -12.34 -2.05 1.08
C LEU A 34 -13.06 -0.82 1.63
N LYS A 35 -13.23 -0.72 2.94
CA LYS A 35 -13.85 0.45 3.57
C LYS A 35 -13.08 1.73 3.25
N VAL A 36 -11.75 1.70 3.29
CA VAL A 36 -10.90 2.83 2.88
C VAL A 36 -11.08 3.18 1.41
N VAL A 37 -11.13 2.18 0.52
CA VAL A 37 -11.36 2.42 -0.92
C VAL A 37 -12.71 3.10 -1.15
N MET A 38 -13.75 2.65 -0.44
CA MET A 38 -15.10 3.21 -0.55
C MET A 38 -15.27 4.58 0.13
N GLU A 39 -14.22 5.17 0.71
CA GLU A 39 -14.26 6.58 1.17
C GLU A 39 -14.32 7.57 0.00
N ASP A 40 -13.89 7.17 -1.21
CA ASP A 40 -14.07 7.96 -2.43
C ASP A 40 -15.49 7.79 -2.98
N GLU A 41 -16.27 8.86 -2.98
CA GLU A 41 -17.67 8.88 -3.43
C GLU A 41 -17.87 8.54 -4.91
N HIS A 42 -16.81 8.63 -5.73
CA HIS A 42 -16.87 8.27 -7.15
C HIS A 42 -16.75 6.76 -7.37
N ILE A 43 -16.35 5.99 -6.35
CA ILE A 43 -16.24 4.54 -6.43
C ILE A 43 -17.56 3.91 -6.00
N THR A 44 -18.26 3.29 -6.96
CA THR A 44 -19.55 2.63 -6.69
C THR A 44 -19.40 1.16 -6.28
N GLU A 45 -18.32 0.51 -6.72
CA GLU A 45 -17.98 -0.87 -6.38
C GLU A 45 -16.46 -1.06 -6.31
N ALA A 46 -16.01 -1.92 -5.40
CA ALA A 46 -14.62 -2.31 -5.28
C ALA A 46 -14.54 -3.76 -4.80
N GLU A 47 -13.54 -4.49 -5.32
CA GLU A 47 -13.22 -5.85 -4.91
C GLU A 47 -11.71 -5.99 -4.82
N LEU A 48 -11.24 -6.70 -3.80
CA LEU A 48 -9.82 -6.99 -3.60
C LEU A 48 -9.53 -8.47 -3.81
N HIS A 49 -8.51 -8.73 -4.63
CA HIS A 49 -7.98 -10.06 -4.87
C HIS A 49 -6.49 -10.09 -4.54
N ILE A 50 -6.08 -11.15 -3.83
CA ILE A 50 -4.68 -11.54 -3.72
C ILE A 50 -4.47 -12.68 -4.71
N VAL A 51 -3.52 -12.49 -5.62
CA VAL A 51 -3.11 -13.52 -6.58
C VAL A 51 -1.61 -13.73 -6.48
N LYS A 52 -1.17 -14.97 -6.71
CA LYS A 52 0.23 -15.39 -6.58
C LYS A 52 0.78 -15.85 -7.93
N PRO A 53 2.12 -15.79 -8.11
CA PRO A 53 2.75 -16.39 -9.29
C PRO A 53 2.32 -17.85 -9.47
N GLY A 54 1.79 -18.17 -10.66
CA GLY A 54 1.26 -19.49 -10.99
C GLY A 54 -0.27 -19.59 -11.00
N ASP A 55 -0.97 -18.62 -10.41
CA ASP A 55 -2.44 -18.57 -10.50
C ASP A 55 -2.90 -18.38 -11.95
N ARG A 56 -4.02 -19.02 -12.30
CA ARG A 56 -4.64 -18.90 -13.64
C ARG A 56 -5.42 -17.58 -13.76
N VAL A 57 -4.74 -16.46 -13.58
CA VAL A 57 -5.29 -15.11 -13.63
C VAL A 57 -4.52 -14.25 -14.64
N ARG A 58 -5.22 -13.33 -15.30
CA ARG A 58 -4.63 -12.36 -16.23
C ARG A 58 -4.82 -10.94 -15.69
N LEU A 59 -3.72 -10.25 -15.37
CA LEU A 59 -3.73 -8.86 -14.89
C LEU A 59 -3.66 -7.89 -16.08
N VAL A 60 -4.79 -7.46 -16.65
CA VAL A 60 -4.78 -6.49 -17.77
C VAL A 60 -6.05 -5.63 -17.86
N PRO A 61 -5.92 -4.36 -18.33
CA PRO A 61 -4.68 -3.58 -18.39
C PRO A 61 -4.32 -3.05 -16.98
N VAL A 62 -3.06 -3.20 -16.57
CA VAL A 62 -2.56 -2.61 -15.31
C VAL A 62 -2.63 -1.09 -15.44
N LYS A 63 -3.41 -0.45 -14.55
CA LYS A 63 -3.51 1.01 -14.50
C LYS A 63 -2.34 1.61 -13.74
N GLU A 64 -2.02 1.00 -12.60
CA GLU A 64 -0.85 1.38 -11.81
C GLU A 64 -0.24 0.21 -11.04
N ALA A 65 1.03 0.37 -10.69
CA ALA A 65 1.76 -0.49 -9.78
C ALA A 65 2.55 0.38 -8.80
N ILE A 66 2.27 0.25 -7.50
CA ILE A 66 2.84 1.09 -6.45
C ILE A 66 3.39 0.19 -5.35
N GLU A 67 4.62 0.47 -4.91
CA GLU A 67 5.19 -0.11 -3.68
C GLU A 67 4.61 0.64 -2.46
N PRO A 68 3.97 -0.03 -1.49
CA PRO A 68 3.40 0.62 -0.32
C PRO A 68 4.49 1.31 0.51
N ARG A 69 4.33 2.61 0.73
CA ARG A 69 5.30 3.43 1.46
C ARG A 69 4.61 4.38 2.43
N VAL A 70 5.27 4.67 3.54
CA VAL A 70 4.81 5.64 4.53
C VAL A 70 5.96 6.46 5.09
N ARG A 71 5.75 7.77 5.20
CA ARG A 71 6.69 8.68 5.87
C ARG A 71 6.47 8.61 7.37
N VAL A 72 7.49 8.22 8.12
CA VAL A 72 7.39 8.04 9.59
C VAL A 72 7.11 9.38 10.29
N GLY A 73 7.63 10.48 9.75
CA GLY A 73 7.36 11.84 10.25
C GLY A 73 6.03 12.43 9.78
N GLY A 74 5.19 11.65 9.09
CA GLY A 74 3.96 12.12 8.45
C GLY A 74 4.21 12.88 7.14
N GLY A 75 3.11 13.41 6.60
CA GLY A 75 3.07 14.10 5.31
C GLY A 75 2.75 13.17 4.14
N PRO A 76 2.44 13.75 2.97
CA PRO A 76 1.99 12.99 1.81
C PRO A 76 3.14 12.17 1.19
N LEU A 77 2.79 10.99 0.67
CA LEU A 77 3.74 10.14 -0.06
C LEU A 77 4.09 10.75 -1.42
N PHE A 78 3.09 11.34 -2.09
CA PHE A 78 3.25 12.08 -3.34
C PHE A 78 2.81 13.54 -3.11
N PRO A 79 3.71 14.43 -2.65
CA PRO A 79 3.37 15.82 -2.36
C PRO A 79 2.78 16.53 -3.59
N GLY A 80 1.64 17.20 -3.41
CA GLY A 80 0.87 17.82 -4.49
C GLY A 80 -0.13 16.87 -5.19
N VAL A 81 -0.10 15.57 -4.88
CA VAL A 81 -1.06 14.58 -5.41
C VAL A 81 -1.90 14.00 -4.28
N THR A 82 -1.26 13.43 -3.25
CA THR A 82 -1.95 12.80 -2.11
C THR A 82 -2.02 13.74 -0.89
N GLY A 83 -1.79 15.04 -1.08
CA GLY A 83 -1.78 16.04 -0.02
C GLY A 83 -0.96 17.28 -0.40
N ASP A 84 -0.78 18.19 0.54
CA ASP A 84 -0.12 19.49 0.29
C ASP A 84 1.32 19.36 -0.22
N LEU A 85 1.75 20.36 -1.00
CA LEU A 85 3.12 20.47 -1.46
C LEU A 85 4.10 20.49 -0.28
N MET A 86 5.08 19.60 -0.33
CA MET A 86 6.09 19.41 0.72
C MET A 86 7.40 18.94 0.10
N GLN A 87 8.52 19.34 0.71
CA GLN A 87 9.85 18.88 0.30
C GLN A 87 10.04 17.36 0.51
N ALA A 88 10.52 16.69 -0.53
CA ALA A 88 10.91 15.28 -0.51
C ALA A 88 12.42 15.09 -0.19
N GLY A 89 12.86 13.84 -0.02
CA GLY A 89 14.30 13.52 0.08
C GLY A 89 14.95 13.68 1.47
N ASN A 90 14.15 13.80 2.52
CA ASN A 90 14.61 13.89 3.91
C ASN A 90 13.77 13.01 4.86
N GLY A 91 14.32 12.77 6.05
CA GLY A 91 13.65 12.02 7.12
C GLY A 91 13.74 10.51 6.91
N ARG A 92 12.74 9.78 7.44
CA ARG A 92 12.65 8.33 7.33
C ARG A 92 11.36 7.91 6.63
N THR A 93 11.49 7.03 5.66
CA THR A 93 10.37 6.39 4.95
C THR A 93 10.46 4.88 5.16
N HIS A 94 9.33 4.26 5.49
CA HIS A 94 9.20 2.81 5.47
C HIS A 94 8.63 2.37 4.12
N ALA A 95 9.22 1.33 3.56
CA ALA A 95 8.77 0.67 2.33
C ALA A 95 8.51 -0.80 2.66
N LEU A 96 7.32 -1.29 2.31
CA LEU A 96 6.97 -2.72 2.38
C LEU A 96 7.29 -3.41 1.06
#